data_AF-A0A165ANT0-F1
#
_entry.id   AF-A0A165ANT0-F1
#
_cell.length_a   1.000
_cell.length_b   1.000
_cell.length_c   1.000
_cell.angle_alpha   90.00
_cell.angle_beta   90.00
_cell.angle_gamma   90.00
#
_symmetry.space_group_name_H-M   'P 1'
#
loop_
_entity.id
_entity.type
_entity.pdbx_description
1 polymer ?
#
loop_
_entity_poly.entity_id
_entity_poly.type
_entity_poly.pdbx_seq_one_letter_code
_entity_poly.pdbx_strand_id
1 'polypeptide(L)'
;MGPGSRRDLLDDVFGAYNWGKVIQLATSLLSKVKNVIDECSTHVTAFKEFITALPTASIEQWTKAVETWEKDRSSPNPYKVTCKAVTQASVRLQLAQEDEMRLQAGEAAPVHDQISRSVMITYGLEIEELQCRFREDSAELGAHSTDLQQVKVLERQNNLQ
;
A
#
# COMPACT_ATOMS: atom_id res chain seq x y z
N MET A 1 -31.57 -41.28 4.42
CA MET A 1 -30.15 -40.87 4.41
C MET A 1 -29.45 -41.60 5.54
N GLY A 2 -28.62 -42.62 5.23
CA GLY A 2 -27.92 -43.42 6.23
C GLY A 2 -26.66 -42.72 6.77
N PRO A 3 -26.20 -43.05 8.00
CA PRO A 3 -24.95 -42.52 8.52
C PRO A 3 -23.79 -42.89 7.59
N GLY A 4 -23.11 -41.89 7.03
CA GLY A 4 -22.07 -42.07 6.01
C GLY A 4 -22.37 -41.36 4.68
N SER A 5 -23.64 -41.15 4.34
CA SER A 5 -24.04 -40.63 3.03
C SER A 5 -23.47 -39.25 2.67
N ARG A 6 -23.19 -38.42 3.68
CA ARG A 6 -22.53 -37.13 3.49
C ARG A 6 -21.07 -37.30 3.05
N ARG A 7 -20.36 -38.26 3.64
CA ARG A 7 -18.95 -38.50 3.34
C ARG A 7 -18.79 -39.07 1.95
N ASP A 8 -19.61 -40.06 1.61
CA ASP A 8 -19.59 -40.69 0.28
C ASP A 8 -19.90 -39.67 -0.82
N LEU A 9 -20.91 -38.80 -0.60
CA LEU A 9 -21.22 -37.71 -1.53
C LEU A 9 -20.02 -36.76 -1.73
N LEU A 10 -19.33 -36.40 -0.65
CA LEU A 10 -18.17 -35.51 -0.74
C LEU A 10 -17.00 -36.18 -1.47
N ASP A 11 -16.73 -37.44 -1.18
CA ASP A 11 -15.66 -38.20 -1.84
C ASP A 11 -15.94 -38.37 -3.34
N ASP A 12 -17.20 -38.64 -3.73
CA ASP A 12 -17.61 -38.72 -5.13
C ASP A 12 -17.46 -37.38 -5.85
N VAL A 13 -17.90 -36.28 -5.22
CA VAL A 13 -17.78 -34.92 -5.79
C VAL A 13 -16.32 -34.52 -5.95
N PHE A 14 -15.47 -34.78 -4.95
CA PHE A 14 -14.04 -34.49 -5.02
C PHE A 14 -13.33 -35.39 -6.03
N GLY A 15 -13.71 -36.66 -6.11
CA GLY A 15 -13.21 -37.62 -7.10
C GLY A 15 -13.51 -37.15 -8.53
N ALA A 16 -14.76 -36.75 -8.80
CA ALA A 16 -15.16 -36.20 -10.10
C ALA A 16 -14.38 -34.92 -10.45
N TYR A 17 -14.18 -34.02 -9.49
CA TYR A 17 -13.43 -32.78 -9.71
C TYR A 17 -11.94 -33.06 -9.98
N ASN A 18 -11.33 -33.98 -9.23
CA ASN A 18 -9.93 -34.38 -9.43
C ASN A 18 -9.75 -35.07 -10.79
N TRP A 19 -10.65 -35.96 -11.18
CA TRP A 19 -10.66 -36.57 -12.51
C TRP A 19 -10.74 -35.51 -13.61
N GLY A 20 -11.67 -34.56 -13.47
CA GLY A 20 -11.79 -33.41 -14.37
C GLY A 20 -10.49 -32.61 -14.52
N LYS A 21 -9.79 -32.34 -13.41
CA LYS A 21 -8.48 -31.67 -13.45
C LYS A 21 -7.43 -32.49 -14.20
N VAL A 22 -7.35 -33.79 -13.94
CA VAL A 22 -6.35 -34.67 -14.57
C VAL A 22 -6.54 -34.72 -16.08
N ILE A 23 -7.77 -34.92 -16.55
CA ILE A 23 -8.04 -35.01 -18.00
C ILE A 23 -7.85 -33.66 -18.71
N GLN A 24 -8.10 -32.53 -18.03
CA GLN A 24 -7.89 -31.18 -18.59
C GLN A 24 -6.47 -30.66 -18.37
N LEU A 25 -5.60 -31.40 -17.67
CA LEU A 25 -4.27 -30.91 -17.35
C LEU A 25 -3.46 -30.68 -18.62
N ALA A 26 -3.43 -31.65 -19.53
CA ALA A 26 -2.67 -31.58 -20.77
C ALA A 26 -3.10 -30.43 -21.66
N THR A 27 -4.41 -30.23 -21.85
CA THR A 27 -4.96 -29.11 -22.64
C THR A 27 -4.65 -27.77 -21.99
N SER A 28 -4.79 -27.66 -20.67
CA SER A 28 -4.46 -26.43 -19.94
C SER A 28 -2.97 -26.08 -20.02
N LEU A 29 -2.09 -27.08 -19.89
CA LEU A 29 -0.64 -26.90 -19.98
C LEU A 29 -0.23 -26.50 -21.40
N LEU A 30 -0.82 -27.11 -22.44
CA LEU A 30 -0.56 -26.74 -23.83
C LEU A 30 -0.94 -25.28 -24.09
N SER A 31 -2.12 -24.85 -23.65
CA SER A 31 -2.55 -23.45 -23.78
C SER A 31 -1.61 -22.50 -23.03
N LYS A 32 -1.22 -22.86 -21.80
CA LYS A 32 -0.26 -22.06 -21.02
C LYS A 32 1.09 -21.95 -21.71
N VAL A 33 1.63 -23.03 -22.27
CA VAL A 33 2.91 -23.00 -22.99
C VAL A 33 2.84 -22.08 -24.20
N LYS A 34 1.74 -22.13 -24.97
CA LYS A 34 1.54 -21.22 -26.12
C LYS A 34 1.56 -19.75 -25.68
N ASN A 35 0.79 -19.42 -24.64
CA ASN A 35 0.74 -18.06 -24.12
C ASN A 35 2.10 -17.59 -23.58
N VAL A 36 2.80 -18.47 -22.83
CA VAL A 36 4.12 -18.16 -22.26
C VAL A 36 5.15 -17.87 -23.35
N ILE A 37 5.11 -18.57 -24.49
CA ILE A 37 6.04 -18.30 -25.60
C ILE A 37 5.88 -16.86 -26.10
N ASP A 38 4.64 -16.43 -26.32
CA ASP A 38 4.34 -15.08 -26.79
C ASP A 38 4.72 -14.03 -25.73
N GLU A 39 4.26 -14.23 -24.49
CA GLU A 39 4.49 -13.32 -23.35
C GLU A 39 5.97 -13.22 -22.96
N CYS A 40 6.76 -14.29 -23.11
CA CYS A 40 8.18 -14.31 -22.77
C CYS A 40 8.96 -13.26 -23.56
N SER A 41 8.66 -13.10 -24.85
CA SER A 41 9.32 -12.09 -25.69
C SER A 41 9.04 -10.66 -25.17
N THR A 42 7.79 -10.39 -24.78
CA THR A 42 7.35 -9.12 -24.23
C THR A 42 8.02 -8.85 -22.88
N HIS A 43 8.01 -9.83 -21.96
CA HIS A 43 8.61 -9.69 -20.64
C HIS A 43 10.13 -9.51 -20.70
N VAL A 44 10.84 -10.27 -21.54
CA VAL A 44 12.29 -10.13 -21.72
C VAL A 44 12.64 -8.75 -22.27
N THR A 45 11.85 -8.23 -23.20
CA THR A 45 12.06 -6.90 -23.77
C THR A 45 11.85 -5.82 -22.71
N ALA A 46 10.71 -5.86 -22.00
CA ALA A 46 10.41 -4.92 -20.92
C ALA A 46 11.46 -4.96 -19.80
N PHE A 47 11.96 -6.15 -19.45
CA PHE A 47 13.00 -6.30 -18.44
C PHE A 47 14.33 -5.66 -18.87
N LYS A 48 14.74 -5.85 -20.13
CA LYS A 48 15.94 -5.21 -20.67
C LYS A 48 15.82 -3.70 -20.68
N GLU A 49 14.69 -3.16 -21.17
CA GLU A 49 14.42 -1.72 -21.17
C GLU A 49 14.46 -1.14 -19.75
N PHE A 50 13.83 -1.83 -18.80
CA PHE A 50 13.85 -1.44 -17.39
C PHE A 50 15.27 -1.39 -16.82
N ILE A 51 16.10 -2.41 -17.07
CA ILE A 51 17.49 -2.42 -16.62
C ILE A 51 18.29 -1.27 -17.25
N THR A 52 18.11 -0.99 -18.54
CA THR A 52 18.85 0.10 -19.20
C THR A 52 18.52 1.48 -18.65
N ALA A 53 17.33 1.67 -18.07
CA ALA A 53 16.92 2.93 -17.45
C ALA A 53 17.49 3.13 -16.03
N LEU A 54 18.03 2.09 -15.40
CA LEU A 54 18.49 2.14 -14.01
C LEU A 54 20.00 2.39 -13.90
N PRO A 55 20.46 3.06 -12.82
CA PRO A 55 21.89 3.19 -12.54
C PRO A 55 22.55 1.83 -12.30
N THR A 56 23.70 1.59 -12.96
CA THR A 56 24.46 0.33 -12.85
C THR A 56 24.81 -0.04 -11.40
N ALA A 57 25.19 0.95 -10.59
CA ALA A 57 25.52 0.74 -9.18
C ALA A 57 24.35 0.15 -8.38
N SER A 58 23.11 0.59 -8.65
CA SER A 58 21.91 0.08 -7.99
C SER A 58 21.63 -1.36 -8.39
N ILE A 59 21.84 -1.70 -9.68
CA ILE A 59 21.67 -3.06 -10.20
C ILE A 59 22.67 -4.01 -9.55
N GLU A 60 23.94 -3.63 -9.48
CA GLU A 60 25.00 -4.44 -8.86
C GLU A 60 24.74 -4.67 -7.37
N GLN A 61 24.38 -3.62 -6.63
CA GLN A 61 24.04 -3.70 -5.22
C GLN A 61 22.86 -4.66 -4.99
N TRP A 62 21.79 -4.51 -5.78
CA TRP A 62 20.60 -5.34 -5.65
C TRP A 62 20.87 -6.81 -6.00
N THR A 63 21.56 -7.05 -7.12
CA THR A 63 21.93 -8.40 -7.58
C THR A 63 22.75 -9.13 -6.51
N LYS A 64 23.74 -8.44 -5.92
CA LYS A 64 24.55 -9.00 -4.82
C LYS A 64 23.71 -9.32 -3.59
N ALA A 65 22.75 -8.45 -3.23
CA ALA A 65 21.87 -8.68 -2.09
C ALA A 65 20.98 -9.92 -2.30
N VAL A 66 20.42 -10.10 -3.51
CA VAL A 66 19.63 -11.27 -3.89
C VAL A 66 20.47 -12.53 -3.86
N GLU A 67 21.62 -12.56 -4.54
CA GLU A 67 22.48 -13.75 -4.58
C GLU A 67 22.98 -14.17 -3.18
N THR A 68 23.29 -13.19 -2.32
CA THR A 68 23.73 -13.47 -0.95
C THR A 68 22.61 -14.13 -0.15
N TRP A 69 21.38 -13.63 -0.30
CA TRP A 69 20.20 -14.17 0.38
C TRP A 69 19.76 -15.53 -0.17
N GLU A 70 19.88 -15.76 -1.48
CA GLU A 70 19.58 -17.07 -2.09
C GLU A 70 20.56 -18.16 -1.65
N LYS A 71 21.84 -17.80 -1.49
CA LYS A 71 22.88 -18.70 -0.96
C LYS A 71 22.68 -18.97 0.53
N ASP A 72 22.33 -17.96 1.31
CA ASP A 72 22.09 -18.07 2.74
C ASP A 72 20.82 -17.31 3.16
N ARG A 73 19.76 -18.07 3.42
CA ARG A 73 18.46 -17.54 3.84
C ARG A 73 18.46 -16.88 5.22
N SER A 74 19.53 -17.01 6.00
CA SER A 74 19.70 -16.28 7.27
C SER A 74 20.19 -14.84 7.09
N SER A 75 20.70 -14.50 5.89
CA SER A 75 21.09 -13.14 5.53
C SER A 75 19.86 -12.21 5.40
N PRO A 76 20.05 -10.87 5.42
CA PRO A 76 18.94 -9.92 5.28
C PRO A 76 18.15 -10.16 3.98
N ASN A 77 16.83 -10.33 4.12
CA ASN A 77 15.94 -10.56 2.97
C ASN A 77 15.75 -9.27 2.16
N PRO A 78 16.22 -9.20 0.90
CA PRO A 78 16.11 -7.99 0.08
C PRO A 78 14.65 -7.69 -0.31
N TYR A 79 13.77 -8.69 -0.34
CA TYR A 79 12.35 -8.53 -0.67
C TYR A 79 11.51 -8.04 0.52
N LYS A 80 12.07 -8.01 1.73
CA LYS A 80 11.36 -7.47 2.89
C LYS A 80 11.32 -5.95 2.77
N VAL A 81 10.12 -5.40 2.64
CA VAL A 81 9.93 -3.94 2.59
C VAL A 81 10.41 -3.32 3.90
N THR A 82 11.52 -2.60 3.84
CA THR A 82 12.00 -1.77 4.94
C THR A 82 11.40 -0.38 4.81
N CYS A 83 10.15 -0.21 5.25
CA CYS A 83 9.61 1.13 5.42
C CYS A 83 10.36 1.80 6.56
N LYS A 84 11.02 2.94 6.29
CA LYS A 84 11.37 3.86 7.38
C LYS A 84 10.04 4.34 7.94
N ALA A 85 9.67 3.86 9.13
CA ALA A 85 8.48 4.30 9.83
C ALA A 85 8.73 5.73 10.35
N VAL A 86 8.76 6.70 9.44
CA VAL A 86 8.78 8.11 9.80
C VAL A 86 7.36 8.44 10.22
N THR A 87 7.16 8.55 11.53
CA THR A 87 5.86 8.92 12.09
C THR A 87 5.65 10.42 11.89
N GLN A 88 4.40 10.86 11.72
CA GLN A 88 4.08 12.29 11.65
C GLN A 88 4.63 13.04 12.87
N ALA A 89 4.57 12.43 14.07
CA ALA A 89 5.16 12.98 15.29
C ALA A 89 6.69 13.18 15.18
N SER A 90 7.42 12.23 14.58
CA SER A 90 8.86 12.38 14.36
C SER A 90 9.20 13.51 13.39
N VAL A 91 8.38 13.72 12.35
CA VAL A 91 8.55 14.86 11.43
C VAL A 91 8.25 16.18 12.14
N ARG A 92 7.15 16.26 12.90
CA ARG A 92 6.80 17.46 13.69
C ARG A 92 7.91 17.82 14.68
N LEU A 93 8.52 16.83 15.34
CA LEU A 93 9.65 17.05 16.24
C LEU A 93 10.86 17.63 15.51
N GLN A 94 11.23 17.06 14.36
CA GLN A 94 12.35 17.56 13.55
C GLN A 94 12.12 19.00 13.09
N LEU A 95 10.90 19.32 12.62
CA LEU A 95 10.54 20.67 12.21
C LEU A 95 10.58 21.67 13.38
N ALA A 96 10.10 21.28 14.57
CA ALA A 96 10.15 22.13 15.76
C ALA A 96 11.60 22.42 16.20
N GLN A 97 12.49 21.42 16.13
CA GLN A 97 13.91 21.59 16.42
C GLN A 97 14.59 22.51 15.41
N GLU A 98 14.28 22.37 14.11
CA GLU A 98 14.80 23.27 13.08
C GLU A 98 14.35 24.72 13.29
N ASP A 99 13.09 24.92 13.67
CA ASP A 99 12.56 26.26 13.92
C ASP A 99 13.18 26.90 15.15
N GLU A 100 13.42 26.13 16.23
CA GLU A 100 14.16 26.60 17.40
C GLU A 100 15.59 27.04 17.03
N MET A 101 16.30 26.23 16.23
CA MET A 101 17.65 26.59 15.77
C MET A 101 17.65 27.86 14.91
N ARG A 102 16.67 28.03 14.01
CA ARG A 102 16.54 29.25 13.18
C ARG A 102 16.20 30.50 13.99
N LEU A 103 15.40 30.35 15.06
CA LEU A 103 15.11 31.42 16.01
C LEU A 103 16.38 31.83 16.78
N GLN A 104 17.16 30.85 17.26
CA GLN A 104 18.43 31.11 17.95
C GLN A 104 19.47 31.77 17.03
N ALA A 105 19.50 31.40 15.75
CA ALA A 105 20.38 32.01 14.74
C ALA A 105 19.93 33.41 14.30
N GLY A 106 18.73 33.86 14.68
CA GLY A 106 18.17 35.15 14.26
C GLY A 106 17.74 35.20 12.79
N GLU A 107 17.68 34.07 12.10
CA GLU A 107 17.34 33.97 10.67
C GLU A 107 15.82 33.90 10.43
N ALA A 108 15.05 33.53 11.45
CA ALA A 108 13.59 33.44 11.38
C ALA A 108 12.94 34.63 12.09
N ALA A 109 12.50 35.63 11.33
CA ALA A 109 11.44 36.51 11.78
C ALA A 109 10.12 35.71 11.73
N PRO A 110 9.44 35.48 12.88
CA PRO A 110 8.15 34.81 12.87
C PRO A 110 7.15 35.66 12.05
N VAL A 111 6.42 35.04 11.12
CA VAL A 111 5.34 35.72 10.37
C VAL A 111 4.21 36.13 11.34
N HIS A 112 4.07 35.38 12.44
CA HIS A 112 3.21 35.68 13.57
C HIS A 112 3.91 35.19 14.84
N ASP A 113 3.82 35.97 15.91
CA ASP A 113 4.49 35.76 17.22
C ASP A 113 4.28 34.37 17.87
N GLN A 114 3.30 33.59 17.40
CA GLN A 114 2.93 32.29 17.99
C GLN A 114 2.89 31.13 16.98
N ILE A 115 3.11 31.37 15.69
CA ILE A 115 2.92 30.35 14.65
C ILE A 115 4.13 30.30 13.72
N SER A 116 4.85 29.17 13.77
CA SER A 116 5.89 28.86 12.78
C SER A 116 5.29 28.36 11.45
N ARG A 117 6.06 28.46 10.37
CA ARG A 117 5.69 27.95 9.03
C ARG A 117 5.36 26.45 9.07
N SER A 118 6.12 25.66 9.83
CA SER A 118 5.89 24.22 10.01
C SER A 118 4.54 23.92 10.69
N VAL A 119 4.20 24.71 11.70
CA VAL A 119 2.95 24.65 12.45
C VAL A 119 1.77 25.04 11.55
N MET A 120 1.93 26.09 10.74
CA MET A 120 0.91 26.49 9.76
C MET A 120 0.60 25.38 8.75
N ILE A 121 1.64 24.73 8.20
CA ILE A 121 1.47 23.60 7.27
C ILE A 121 0.75 22.44 7.98
N THR A 122 1.13 22.15 9.22
CA THR A 122 0.52 21.08 10.01
C THR A 122 -0.97 21.31 10.22
N TYR A 123 -1.37 22.52 10.63
CA TYR A 123 -2.78 22.88 10.76
C TYR A 123 -3.52 22.84 9.43
N GLY A 124 -2.87 23.28 8.33
CA GLY A 124 -3.44 23.19 6.99
C GLY A 124 -3.79 21.75 6.59
N LEU A 125 -2.90 20.80 6.86
CA LEU A 125 -3.15 19.37 6.61
C LEU A 125 -4.26 18.80 7.49
N GLU A 126 -4.33 19.20 8.77
CA GLU A 126 -5.41 18.78 9.68
C GLU A 126 -6.77 19.29 9.20
N ILE A 127 -6.84 20.55 8.75
CA ILE A 127 -8.07 21.13 8.18
C ILE A 127 -8.46 20.40 6.89
N GLU A 128 -7.50 20.12 6.00
CA GLU A 128 -7.75 19.39 4.76
C GLU A 128 -8.30 17.98 5.04
N GLU A 129 -7.72 17.27 6.01
CA GLU A 129 -8.21 15.95 6.43
C GLU A 129 -9.65 16.02 6.95
N LEU A 130 -9.97 17.01 7.79
CA LEU A 130 -11.33 17.23 8.27
C LEU A 130 -12.30 17.55 7.12
N GLN A 131 -11.89 18.35 6.15
CA GLN A 131 -12.70 18.66 4.97
C GLN A 131 -12.95 17.44 4.08
N CYS A 132 -11.92 16.62 3.81
CA CYS A 132 -12.06 15.39 3.05
C CYS A 132 -13.04 14.43 3.72
N ARG A 133 -12.88 14.19 5.02
CA ARG A 133 -13.80 13.34 5.80
C ARG A 133 -15.22 13.89 5.87
N PHE A 134 -15.38 15.22 5.93
CA PHE A 134 -16.70 15.84 5.87
C PHE A 134 -17.36 15.62 4.51
N ARG A 135 -16.62 15.78 3.40
CA ARG A 135 -17.13 15.51 2.05
C ARG A 135 -17.57 14.07 1.89
N GLU A 136 -16.77 13.11 2.35
CA GLU A 136 -17.11 11.68 2.34
C GLU A 136 -18.40 11.41 3.12
N ASP A 137 -18.46 11.79 4.41
CA ASP A 137 -19.66 11.57 5.24
C ASP A 137 -20.90 12.29 4.66
N SER A 138 -20.74 13.47 4.04
CA SER A 138 -21.83 14.20 3.40
C SER A 138 -22.34 13.51 2.13
N ALA A 139 -21.45 12.87 1.36
CA ALA A 139 -21.81 12.13 0.15
C ALA A 139 -22.48 10.79 0.48
N GLU A 140 -22.11 10.17 1.60
CA GLU A 140 -22.76 8.97 2.12
C GLU A 140 -24.15 9.23 2.71
N LEU A 141 -24.50 10.49 2.96
CA LEU A 141 -25.79 10.87 3.54
C LEU A 141 -26.92 10.73 2.52
N GLY A 142 -27.58 9.57 2.53
CA GLY A 142 -28.75 9.29 1.69
C GLY A 142 -30.06 9.95 2.18
N ALA A 143 -31.11 9.89 1.36
CA ALA A 143 -32.43 10.44 1.65
C ALA A 143 -33.13 9.82 2.88
N HIS A 144 -32.64 8.68 3.38
CA HIS A 144 -33.13 7.99 4.58
C HIS A 144 -32.04 7.91 5.66
N SER A 145 -31.17 8.92 5.74
CA SER A 145 -30.15 8.99 6.79
C SER A 145 -30.80 9.05 8.18
N THR A 146 -30.18 8.35 9.13
CA THR A 146 -30.60 8.36 10.52
C THR A 146 -30.22 9.66 11.22
N ASP A 147 -30.96 10.05 12.25
CA ASP A 147 -30.68 11.26 13.05
C ASP A 147 -29.23 11.28 13.56
N LEU A 148 -28.69 10.11 13.95
CA LEU A 148 -27.30 9.97 14.40
C LEU A 148 -26.30 10.32 13.29
N GLN A 149 -26.57 9.93 12.04
CA GLN A 149 -25.72 10.28 10.90
C GLN A 149 -25.81 11.77 10.58
N GLN A 150 -26.99 12.36 10.67
CA GLN A 150 -27.18 13.81 10.46
C GLN A 150 -26.46 14.64 11.52
N VAL A 151 -26.57 14.25 12.80
CA VAL A 151 -25.85 14.90 13.92
C VAL A 151 -24.34 14.84 13.68
N LYS A 152 -23.80 13.67 13.30
CA LYS A 152 -22.37 13.50 13.05
C LYS A 152 -21.84 14.41 11.93
N VAL A 153 -22.61 14.60 10.85
CA VAL A 153 -22.24 15.52 9.76
C VAL A 153 -22.31 16.98 10.22
N LEU A 154 -23.34 17.36 10.98
CA LEU A 154 -23.49 18.71 11.53
C LEU A 154 -22.35 19.07 12.51
N GLU A 155 -21.98 18.16 13.40
CA GLU A 155 -20.85 18.37 14.34
C GLU A 155 -19.53 18.58 13.59
N ARG A 156 -19.29 17.82 12.51
CA ARG A 156 -18.11 18.01 11.65
C ARG A 156 -18.13 19.33 10.89
N GLN A 157 -19.31 19.74 10.41
CA GLN A 157 -19.49 21.05 9.78
C GLN A 157 -19.16 22.17 10.76
N ASN A 158 -19.62 22.08 12.00
CA ASN A 158 -19.35 23.07 13.04
C ASN A 158 -17.86 23.15 13.41
N ASN A 159 -17.16 22.01 13.43
CA ASN A 159 -15.71 21.98 13.70
C ASN A 159 -14.84 22.57 12.57
N LEU A 160 -15.41 22.79 11.38
CA LEU A 160 -14.73 23.40 10.24
C LEU A 160 -15.00 24.91 10.12
N GLN A 161 -15.95 25.46 10.88
CA GLN A 161 -16.32 26.90 10.90
C GLN A 161 -15.52 27.67 11.95
#